data_AF-A0A1G5P9Q4-F1
#
_entry.id   AF-A0A1G5P9Q4-F1
#
_cell.length_a   1.000
_cell.length_b   1.000
_cell.length_c   1.000
_cell.angle_alpha   90.00
_cell.angle_beta   90.00
_cell.angle_gamma   90.00
#
_symmetry.space_group_name_H-M   'P 1'
#
loop_
_entity.id
_entity.type
_entity.pdbx_description
1 polymer ?
#
loop_
_entity_poly.entity_id
_entity_poly.type
_entity_poly.pdbx_seq_one_letter_code
_entity_poly.pdbx_strand_id
1 'polypeptide(L)'
;MGSIVWNGGVRFLAFWLVVGAILVLLASWWPWLDAHLVLAVIGEAIDGNLERVSQPGFAYALAAGLGALAIALLIAFLLLHVGALGLTLWRLRRAVMRTRDMVDFADQYETIHQRLSGSPLLRHAWKEFDETLVKPEPDLSEPIRNTVRPQTFFNISLARERLFGLKMMGSIPSYFVGTGLLLTFMGLVLALHTAAGGVSSPDADAMGNATRELLQVATFKFATSIAGLGASILLSFAFRAYAIWIESGFSAFCEGVEARLLYTAPQLISSQMNERIGAQLDELIRPS
;
A
#
# COMPACT_ATOMS: atom_id res chain seq x y z
N MET A 1 20.44 2.03 -12.49
CA MET A 1 19.25 1.15 -12.38
C MET A 1 18.26 1.55 -11.27
N GLY A 2 18.69 2.09 -10.12
CA GLY A 2 17.77 2.41 -9.01
C GLY A 2 16.74 3.52 -9.25
N SER A 3 16.96 4.47 -10.17
CA SER A 3 16.01 5.57 -10.43
C SER A 3 14.80 5.18 -11.29
N ILE A 4 14.96 4.21 -12.20
CA ILE A 4 13.90 3.77 -13.11
C ILE A 4 12.80 3.01 -12.34
N VAL A 5 13.21 2.19 -11.36
CA VAL A 5 12.30 1.39 -10.52
C VAL A 5 11.42 2.26 -9.59
N TRP A 6 11.81 3.52 -9.39
CA TRP A 6 11.06 4.49 -8.59
C TRP A 6 10.29 5.53 -9.42
N ASN A 7 10.30 5.42 -10.75
CA ASN A 7 9.45 6.23 -11.60
C ASN A 7 7.98 5.78 -11.45
N GLY A 8 7.08 6.72 -11.12
CA GLY A 8 5.66 6.43 -10.92
C GLY A 8 5.00 5.75 -12.11
N GLY A 9 5.33 6.15 -13.34
CA GLY A 9 4.77 5.54 -14.56
C GLY A 9 5.23 4.10 -14.77
N VAL A 10 6.53 3.83 -14.59
CA VAL A 10 7.08 2.47 -14.72
C VAL A 10 6.50 1.54 -13.67
N ARG A 11 6.37 2.00 -12.42
CA ARG A 11 5.76 1.22 -11.34
C ARG A 11 4.28 0.96 -11.57
N PHE A 12 3.56 1.93 -12.11
CA PHE A 12 2.15 1.77 -12.46
C PHE A 12 1.95 0.71 -13.54
N LEU A 13 2.75 0.76 -14.61
CA LEU A 13 2.74 -0.25 -15.66
C LEU A 13 3.13 -1.64 -15.11
N ALA A 14 4.21 -1.71 -14.33
CA ALA A 14 4.64 -2.95 -13.70
C ALA A 14 3.56 -3.52 -12.77
N PHE A 15 2.83 -2.67 -12.04
CA PHE A 15 1.73 -3.09 -11.17
C PHE A 15 0.63 -3.77 -11.96
N TRP A 16 0.13 -3.14 -13.01
CA TRP A 16 -0.93 -3.73 -13.83
C TRP A 16 -0.46 -4.94 -14.63
N LEU A 17 0.81 -5.00 -15.03
CA LEU A 17 1.41 -6.19 -15.64
C LEU A 17 1.40 -7.36 -14.65
N VAL A 18 1.83 -7.14 -13.40
CA VAL A 18 1.80 -8.16 -12.35
C VAL A 18 0.37 -8.61 -12.06
N VAL A 19 -0.58 -7.68 -11.93
CA VAL A 19 -2.01 -8.00 -11.75
C VAL A 19 -2.51 -8.87 -12.92
N GLY A 20 -2.26 -8.45 -14.16
CA GLY A 20 -2.65 -9.19 -15.35
C GLY A 20 -2.02 -10.58 -15.43
N ALA A 21 -0.73 -10.70 -15.12
CA ALA A 21 -0.03 -11.98 -15.09
C ALA A 21 -0.61 -12.94 -14.05
N ILE A 22 -0.96 -12.43 -12.86
CA ILE A 22 -1.61 -13.23 -11.81
C ILE A 22 -3.02 -13.65 -12.25
N LEU A 23 -3.79 -12.77 -12.88
CA LEU A 23 -5.12 -13.10 -13.39
C LEU A 23 -5.06 -14.19 -14.46
N VAL A 24 -4.13 -14.10 -15.42
CA VAL A 24 -3.91 -15.13 -16.44
C VAL A 24 -3.50 -16.46 -15.79
N LEU A 25 -2.61 -16.41 -14.80
CA LEU A 25 -2.20 -17.58 -14.05
C LEU A 25 -3.40 -18.21 -13.33
N LEU A 26 -4.20 -17.43 -12.60
CA LEU A 26 -5.40 -17.92 -11.92
C LEU A 26 -6.43 -18.48 -12.92
N ALA A 27 -6.61 -17.86 -14.08
CA ALA A 27 -7.55 -18.31 -15.10
C ALA A 27 -7.14 -19.67 -15.69
N SER A 28 -5.84 -19.93 -15.81
CA SER A 28 -5.35 -21.24 -16.27
C SER A 28 -5.57 -22.37 -15.25
N TRP A 29 -5.78 -22.05 -13.97
CA TRP A 29 -6.01 -23.02 -12.90
C TRP A 29 -7.47 -23.14 -12.49
N TRP A 30 -8.29 -22.10 -12.70
CA TRP A 30 -9.68 -22.05 -12.25
C TRP A 30 -10.65 -22.00 -13.43
N PRO A 31 -11.34 -23.12 -13.75
CA PRO A 31 -12.27 -23.19 -14.89
C PRO A 31 -13.46 -22.23 -14.83
N TRP A 32 -13.81 -21.73 -13.64
CA TRP A 32 -14.92 -20.78 -13.46
C TRP A 32 -14.49 -19.34 -13.72
N LEU A 33 -13.19 -19.05 -13.82
CA LEU A 33 -12.69 -17.70 -14.13
C LEU A 33 -12.64 -17.50 -15.65
N ASP A 34 -13.82 -17.33 -16.26
CA ASP A 34 -13.94 -17.13 -17.70
C ASP A 34 -14.13 -15.63 -18.03
N ALA A 35 -13.02 -14.96 -18.32
CA ALA A 35 -13.03 -13.55 -18.71
C ALA A 35 -13.73 -13.31 -20.06
N HIS A 36 -13.67 -14.28 -20.97
CA HIS A 36 -14.33 -14.18 -22.27
C HIS A 36 -15.85 -14.21 -22.11
N LEU A 37 -16.36 -15.12 -21.26
CA LEU A 37 -17.78 -15.18 -20.90
C LEU A 37 -18.24 -13.85 -20.29
N VAL A 38 -17.51 -13.31 -19.32
CA VAL A 38 -17.89 -12.05 -18.66
C VAL A 38 -17.93 -10.89 -19.65
N LEU A 39 -16.90 -10.74 -20.50
CA LEU A 39 -16.84 -9.66 -21.49
C LEU A 39 -17.92 -9.80 -22.57
N ALA A 40 -18.19 -11.01 -23.06
CA ALA A 40 -19.23 -11.26 -24.05
C ALA A 40 -20.62 -10.91 -23.49
N VAL A 41 -20.94 -11.36 -22.28
CA VAL A 41 -22.24 -11.09 -21.66
C VAL A 41 -22.43 -9.60 -21.33
N ILE A 42 -21.36 -8.88 -20.94
CA ILE A 42 -21.42 -7.43 -20.75
C ILE A 42 -21.67 -6.71 -22.08
N GLY A 43 -20.99 -7.11 -23.17
CA GLY A 43 -21.19 -6.55 -24.50
C GLY A 43 -22.64 -6.73 -24.97
N GLU A 44 -23.15 -7.96 -24.88
CA GLU A 44 -24.56 -8.27 -25.20
C GLU A 44 -25.55 -7.46 -24.35
N ALA A 45 -25.26 -7.27 -23.06
CA ALA A 45 -26.11 -6.48 -22.18
C ALA A 45 -26.14 -4.98 -22.53
N ILE A 46 -25.01 -4.43 -23.01
CA ILE A 46 -24.94 -3.05 -23.52
C ILE A 46 -25.78 -2.92 -24.79
N ASP A 47 -25.81 -3.95 -25.62
CA ASP A 47 -26.64 -4.02 -26.84
C ASP A 47 -28.12 -4.36 -26.53
N GLY A 48 -28.48 -4.50 -25.25
CA GLY A 48 -29.85 -4.73 -24.78
C GLY A 48 -30.26 -6.20 -24.65
N ASN A 49 -29.37 -7.15 -24.93
CA ASN A 49 -29.63 -8.57 -24.72
C ASN A 49 -29.23 -9.00 -23.29
N LEU A 50 -30.25 -9.26 -22.46
CA LEU A 50 -30.08 -9.54 -21.04
C LEU A 50 -30.23 -11.04 -20.69
N GLU A 51 -30.45 -11.91 -21.69
CA GLU A 51 -30.74 -13.33 -21.47
C GLU A 51 -29.60 -14.04 -20.73
N ARG A 52 -28.35 -13.77 -21.12
CA ARG A 52 -27.18 -14.39 -20.50
C ARG A 52 -26.80 -13.79 -19.15
N VAL A 53 -27.29 -12.59 -18.82
CA VAL A 53 -27.03 -11.93 -17.53
C VAL A 53 -27.71 -12.67 -16.37
N SER A 54 -28.81 -13.36 -16.67
CA SER A 54 -29.58 -14.18 -15.73
C SER A 54 -29.02 -15.58 -15.54
N GLN A 55 -28.05 -16.01 -16.37
CA GLN A 55 -27.51 -17.36 -16.29
C GLN A 55 -26.58 -17.56 -15.07
N PRO A 56 -26.64 -18.74 -14.41
CA PRO A 56 -25.77 -19.06 -13.28
C PRO A 56 -24.28 -18.93 -13.61
N GLY A 57 -23.89 -19.34 -14.82
CA GLY A 57 -22.50 -19.32 -15.27
C GLY A 57 -21.90 -17.91 -15.25
N PHE A 58 -22.66 -16.89 -15.67
CA PHE A 58 -22.21 -15.51 -15.63
C PHE A 58 -22.01 -15.01 -14.19
N ALA A 59 -22.93 -15.35 -13.28
CA ALA A 59 -22.81 -14.95 -11.88
C ALA A 59 -21.60 -15.59 -11.19
N TYR A 60 -21.36 -16.89 -11.42
CA TYR A 60 -20.19 -17.56 -10.87
C TYR A 60 -18.87 -17.06 -11.47
N ALA A 61 -18.84 -16.80 -12.78
CA ALA A 61 -17.66 -16.22 -13.42
C ALA A 61 -17.33 -14.83 -12.89
N LEU A 62 -18.35 -14.02 -12.62
CA LEU A 62 -18.17 -12.70 -12.05
C LEU A 62 -17.73 -12.76 -10.57
N ALA A 63 -18.30 -13.67 -9.79
CA ALA A 63 -17.88 -13.93 -8.40
C ALA A 63 -16.41 -14.42 -8.33
N ALA A 64 -16.04 -15.36 -9.20
CA ALA A 64 -14.66 -15.82 -9.34
C ALA A 64 -13.72 -14.68 -9.79
N GLY A 65 -14.18 -13.83 -10.72
CA GLY A 65 -13.46 -12.64 -11.17
C GLY A 65 -13.15 -11.66 -10.05
N LEU A 66 -14.12 -11.37 -9.17
CA LEU A 66 -13.91 -10.53 -7.99
C LEU A 66 -12.88 -11.15 -7.04
N GLY A 67 -13.01 -12.44 -6.74
CA GLY A 67 -12.04 -13.14 -5.87
C GLY A 67 -10.62 -13.14 -6.47
N ALA A 68 -10.50 -13.44 -7.76
CA ALA A 68 -9.22 -13.46 -8.46
C ALA A 68 -8.57 -12.07 -8.51
N LEU A 69 -9.35 -11.02 -8.77
CA LEU A 69 -8.86 -9.64 -8.74
C LEU A 69 -8.37 -9.26 -7.34
N ALA A 70 -9.08 -9.63 -6.29
CA ALA A 70 -8.65 -9.37 -4.92
C ALA A 70 -7.30 -10.04 -4.61
N ILE A 71 -7.13 -11.31 -4.99
CA ILE A 71 -5.85 -12.04 -4.83
C ILE A 71 -4.73 -11.39 -5.66
N ALA A 72 -5.03 -11.04 -6.92
CA ALA A 72 -4.06 -10.38 -7.79
C ALA A 72 -3.59 -9.04 -7.21
N LEU A 73 -4.52 -8.23 -6.69
CA LEU A 73 -4.19 -6.99 -6.00
C LEU A 73 -3.36 -7.24 -4.75
N LEU A 74 -3.70 -8.21 -3.89
CA LEU A 74 -2.90 -8.54 -2.70
C LEU A 74 -1.45 -8.83 -3.05
N ILE A 75 -1.23 -9.75 -4.00
CA ILE A 75 0.12 -10.15 -4.39
C ILE A 75 0.87 -8.99 -5.05
N ALA A 76 0.21 -8.21 -5.93
CA ALA A 76 0.83 -7.05 -6.56
C ALA A 76 1.23 -5.97 -5.53
N PHE A 77 0.38 -5.70 -4.54
CA PHE A 77 0.68 -4.79 -3.43
C PHE A 77 1.82 -5.32 -2.55
N LEU A 78 1.80 -6.61 -2.22
CA LEU A 78 2.84 -7.24 -1.43
C LEU A 78 4.20 -7.16 -2.11
N LEU A 79 4.30 -7.55 -3.39
CA LEU A 79 5.57 -7.60 -4.10
C LEU A 79 6.12 -6.21 -4.42
N LEU A 80 5.30 -5.36 -5.04
CA LEU A 80 5.79 -4.11 -5.59
C LEU A 80 5.83 -2.98 -4.57
N HIS A 81 4.96 -2.98 -3.57
CA HIS A 81 4.95 -1.95 -2.53
C HIS A 81 5.61 -2.48 -1.26
N VAL A 82 4.95 -3.36 -0.51
CA VAL A 82 5.36 -3.75 0.84
C VAL A 82 6.76 -4.35 0.86
N GLY A 83 7.02 -5.36 0.01
CA GLY A 83 8.30 -6.04 -0.11
C GLY A 83 9.40 -5.14 -0.66
N ALA A 84 9.10 -4.33 -1.68
CA ALA A 84 10.08 -3.40 -2.25
C ALA A 84 10.50 -2.30 -1.25
N LEU A 85 9.55 -1.74 -0.47
CA LEU A 85 9.86 -0.80 0.60
C LEU A 85 10.64 -1.48 1.72
N GLY A 86 10.15 -2.63 2.21
CA GLY A 86 10.81 -3.38 3.28
C GLY A 86 12.25 -3.72 2.92
N LEU A 87 12.49 -4.20 1.70
CA LEU A 87 13.84 -4.49 1.19
C LEU A 87 14.70 -3.22 1.10
N THR A 88 14.14 -2.11 0.63
CA THR A 88 14.86 -0.84 0.53
C THR A 88 15.25 -0.34 1.91
N LEU A 89 14.32 -0.26 2.85
CA LEU A 89 14.56 0.17 4.23
C LEU A 89 15.56 -0.75 4.94
N TRP A 90 15.42 -2.07 4.75
CA TRP A 90 16.37 -3.04 5.30
C TRP A 90 17.79 -2.85 4.75
N ARG A 91 17.95 -2.62 3.43
CA ARG A 91 19.26 -2.34 2.82
C ARG A 91 19.88 -1.06 3.37
N LEU A 92 19.10 0.01 3.51
CA LEU A 92 19.57 1.31 4.02
C LEU A 92 19.92 1.21 5.51
N ARG A 93 19.07 0.57 6.32
CA ARG A 93 19.36 0.27 7.73
C ARG A 93 20.64 -0.53 7.88
N ARG A 94 20.83 -1.56 7.06
CA ARG A 94 22.05 -2.39 7.09
C ARG A 94 23.30 -1.61 6.68
N ALA A 95 23.17 -0.59 5.83
CA ALA A 95 24.29 0.28 5.49
C ALA A 95 24.74 1.13 6.69
N VAL A 96 23.79 1.61 7.51
CA VAL A 96 24.05 2.35 8.75
C VAL A 96 24.61 1.43 9.83
N MET A 97 23.95 0.29 10.08
CA MET A 97 24.33 -0.67 11.12
C MET A 97 25.61 -1.47 10.84
N ARG A 98 26.29 -1.20 9.72
CA ARG A 98 27.60 -1.79 9.41
C ARG A 98 28.73 -1.12 10.20
N THR A 99 28.51 0.08 10.72
CA THR A 99 29.47 0.76 11.59
C THR A 99 29.44 0.16 12.99
N ARG A 100 30.60 0.14 13.66
CA ARG A 100 30.80 -0.54 14.94
C ARG A 100 30.21 0.21 16.10
N ASP A 101 30.42 1.52 16.14
CA ASP A 101 29.95 2.44 17.17
C ASP A 101 29.54 3.80 16.55
N MET A 102 29.41 4.82 17.39
CA MET A 102 28.97 6.16 17.01
C MET A 102 30.11 7.01 16.43
N VAL A 103 31.37 6.71 16.78
CA VAL A 103 32.56 7.41 16.26
C VAL A 103 32.88 6.87 14.87
N ASP A 104 32.86 5.54 14.69
CA ASP A 104 33.00 4.90 13.39
C ASP A 104 31.89 5.32 12.40
N PHE A 105 30.70 5.65 12.92
CA PHE A 105 29.64 6.27 12.11
C PHE A 105 29.98 7.69 11.67
N ALA A 106 30.58 8.50 12.53
CA ALA A 106 31.04 9.84 12.19
C ALA A 106 32.13 9.81 11.11
N ASP A 107 33.12 8.91 11.26
CA ASP A 107 34.21 8.73 10.30
C ASP A 107 33.73 8.30 8.91
N GLN A 108 32.71 7.43 8.86
CA GLN A 108 32.14 6.92 7.62
C GLN A 108 30.92 7.73 7.13
N TYR A 109 30.62 8.86 7.77
CA TYR A 109 29.37 9.58 7.59
C TYR A 109 29.13 9.97 6.13
N GLU A 110 30.13 10.53 5.45
CA GLU A 110 29.97 10.98 4.05
C GLU A 110 29.60 9.85 3.10
N THR A 111 30.16 8.65 3.31
CA THR A 111 29.81 7.47 2.51
C THR A 111 28.36 7.03 2.77
N ILE A 112 27.92 7.09 4.03
CA ILE A 112 26.55 6.75 4.43
C ILE A 112 25.58 7.80 3.90
N HIS A 113 25.91 9.08 4.03
CA HIS A 113 25.14 10.21 3.53
C HIS A 113 24.92 10.09 2.02
N GLN A 114 25.97 9.79 1.23
CA GLN A 114 25.85 9.58 -0.22
C GLN A 114 24.90 8.42 -0.55
N ARG A 115 24.95 7.31 0.21
CA ARG A 115 24.05 6.17 -0.01
C ARG A 115 22.60 6.50 0.33
N LEU A 116 22.35 7.20 1.43
CA LEU A 116 21.00 7.52 1.90
C LEU A 116 20.37 8.63 1.05
N SER A 117 21.12 9.68 0.72
CA SER A 117 20.69 10.76 -0.20
C SER A 117 20.56 10.30 -1.66
N GLY A 118 21.23 9.21 -2.03
CA GLY A 118 21.07 8.53 -3.32
C GLY A 118 19.80 7.69 -3.44
N SER A 119 19.16 7.34 -2.32
CA SER A 119 17.92 6.54 -2.31
C SER A 119 16.73 7.39 -2.78
N PRO A 120 15.99 7.00 -3.84
CA PRO A 120 14.81 7.76 -4.28
C PRO A 120 13.73 7.90 -3.20
N LEU A 121 13.66 6.94 -2.27
CA LEU A 121 12.69 6.91 -1.18
C LEU A 121 13.05 7.93 -0.08
N LEU A 122 14.31 7.96 0.37
CA LEU A 122 14.73 8.76 1.52
C LEU A 122 15.44 10.06 1.13
N ARG A 123 15.78 10.28 -0.14
CA ARG A 123 16.64 11.40 -0.58
C ARG A 123 16.29 12.74 0.04
N HIS A 124 15.02 13.13 0.00
CA HIS A 124 14.60 14.45 0.48
C HIS A 124 14.58 14.50 2.01
N ALA A 125 13.90 13.55 2.65
CA ALA A 125 13.82 13.44 4.11
C ALA A 125 15.19 13.28 4.77
N TRP A 126 16.13 12.60 4.11
CA TRP A 126 17.49 12.42 4.62
C TRP A 126 18.29 13.73 4.57
N LYS A 127 18.11 14.55 3.54
CA LYS A 127 18.76 15.86 3.46
C LYS A 127 18.24 16.80 4.54
N GLU A 128 16.91 16.85 4.72
CA GLU A 128 16.31 17.64 5.79
C GLU A 128 16.77 17.19 7.18
N PHE A 129 16.87 15.87 7.40
CA PHE A 129 17.40 15.34 8.65
C PHE A 129 18.90 15.68 8.84
N ASP A 130 19.73 15.56 7.80
CA ASP A 130 21.16 15.91 7.82
C ASP A 130 21.39 17.37 8.21
N GLU A 131 20.53 18.28 7.77
CA GLU A 131 20.57 19.71 8.16
C GLU A 131 20.37 19.93 9.67
N THR A 132 19.75 18.98 10.39
CA THR A 132 19.55 19.05 11.85
C THR A 132 20.69 18.43 12.66
N LEU A 133 21.64 17.76 12.00
CA LEU A 133 22.75 17.08 12.66
C LEU A 133 23.86 18.06 13.02
N VAL A 134 24.37 17.94 14.24
CA VAL A 134 25.57 18.66 14.67
C VAL A 134 26.76 17.73 14.45
N LYS A 135 27.56 18.07 13.43
CA LYS A 135 28.77 17.33 13.05
C LYS A 135 29.96 17.82 13.90
N PRO A 136 30.81 16.92 14.41
CA PRO A 136 32.02 17.29 15.12
C PRO A 136 33.02 18.00 14.20
N GLU A 137 34.00 18.69 14.77
CA GLU A 137 35.12 19.22 13.97
C GLU A 137 35.95 18.08 13.37
N PRO A 138 36.57 18.26 12.19
CA PRO A 138 37.21 17.18 11.43
C PRO A 138 38.30 16.40 12.18
N ASP A 139 38.92 17.01 13.18
CA ASP A 139 40.05 16.44 13.94
C ASP A 139 39.63 15.89 15.33
N LEU A 140 38.34 15.97 15.68
CA LEU A 140 37.81 15.46 16.95
C LEU A 140 37.10 14.11 16.73
N SER A 141 37.55 13.07 17.41
CA SER A 141 36.89 11.76 17.45
C SER A 141 35.61 11.77 18.32
N GLU A 142 34.66 12.62 17.94
CA GLU A 142 33.37 12.77 18.62
C GLU A 142 32.22 12.20 17.79
N PRO A 143 31.15 11.68 18.42
CA PRO A 143 29.98 11.20 17.70
C PRO A 143 29.18 12.36 17.11
N ILE A 144 28.53 12.12 15.97
CA ILE A 144 27.53 13.04 15.41
C ILE A 144 26.32 13.10 16.35
N ARG A 145 25.84 14.31 16.63
CA ARG A 145 24.69 14.53 17.52
C ARG A 145 23.44 14.85 16.71
N ASN A 146 22.31 14.29 17.13
CA ASN A 146 21.02 14.68 16.59
C ASN A 146 20.23 15.51 17.61
N THR A 147 19.65 16.61 17.11
CA THR A 147 18.81 17.53 17.89
C THR A 147 17.32 17.20 17.76
N VAL A 148 16.94 16.51 16.68
CA VAL A 148 15.59 16.04 16.40
C VAL A 148 15.62 14.51 16.20
N ARG A 149 14.53 13.84 16.59
CA ARG A 149 14.38 12.39 16.41
C ARG A 149 14.18 12.06 14.91
N PRO A 150 14.78 10.98 14.38
CA PRO A 150 14.64 10.60 12.96
C PRO A 150 13.20 10.24 12.56
N GLN A 151 12.38 9.79 13.51
CA GLN A 151 10.97 9.40 13.30
C GLN A 151 10.10 10.56 12.76
N THR A 152 10.49 11.81 13.04
CA THR A 152 9.81 13.00 12.51
C THR A 152 9.92 13.07 10.99
N PHE A 153 11.05 12.65 10.41
CA PHE A 153 11.34 12.73 8.98
C PHE A 153 11.05 11.42 8.24
N PHE A 154 11.29 10.28 8.90
CA PHE A 154 11.13 8.95 8.29
C PHE A 154 9.93 8.22 8.88
N ASN A 155 8.79 8.30 8.17
CA ASN A 155 7.56 7.63 8.55
C ASN A 155 6.75 7.20 7.31
N ILE A 156 5.65 6.48 7.54
CA ILE A 156 4.80 5.95 6.47
C ILE A 156 4.20 7.05 5.55
N SER A 157 4.09 8.29 6.02
CA SER A 157 3.60 9.40 5.18
C SER A 157 4.53 9.69 4.01
N LEU A 158 5.86 9.58 4.21
CA LEU A 158 6.86 9.69 3.13
C LEU A 158 6.61 8.66 2.02
N ALA A 159 6.31 7.41 2.39
CA ALA A 159 5.98 6.37 1.44
C ALA A 159 4.67 6.66 0.69
N ARG A 160 3.64 7.16 1.39
CA ARG A 160 2.33 7.50 0.81
C ARG A 160 2.43 8.64 -0.20
N GLU A 161 3.26 9.64 0.04
CA GLU A 161 3.48 10.75 -0.90
C GLU A 161 4.08 10.30 -2.23
N ARG A 162 5.00 9.33 -2.18
CA ARG A 162 5.67 8.79 -3.37
C ARG A 162 4.86 7.73 -4.10
N LEU A 163 4.01 7.00 -3.38
CA LEU A 163 3.31 5.83 -3.90
C LEU A 163 1.81 5.99 -3.73
N PHE A 164 1.17 6.44 -4.81
CA PHE A 164 -0.28 6.60 -4.88
C PHE A 164 -1.04 5.33 -4.49
N GLY A 165 -0.53 4.14 -4.85
CA GLY A 165 -1.13 2.87 -4.46
C GLY A 165 -1.32 2.72 -2.95
N LEU A 166 -0.36 3.19 -2.14
CA LEU A 166 -0.47 3.14 -0.67
C LEU A 166 -1.59 4.04 -0.13
N LYS A 167 -1.91 5.14 -0.81
CA LYS A 167 -3.06 6.00 -0.45
C LYS A 167 -4.39 5.30 -0.72
N MET A 168 -4.47 4.52 -1.79
CA MET A 168 -5.68 3.79 -2.18
C MET A 168 -5.95 2.53 -1.37
N MET A 169 -4.93 2.00 -0.70
CA MET A 169 -5.02 0.76 0.07
C MET A 169 -6.19 0.75 1.07
N GLY A 170 -6.49 1.88 1.71
CA GLY A 170 -7.60 2.00 2.66
C GLY A 170 -9.00 2.01 2.01
N SER A 171 -9.11 2.35 0.74
CA SER A 171 -10.40 2.50 0.02
C SER A 171 -10.74 1.29 -0.85
N ILE A 172 -9.75 0.51 -1.27
CA ILE A 172 -9.97 -0.66 -2.13
C ILE A 172 -10.99 -1.66 -1.54
N PRO A 173 -10.92 -2.05 -0.25
CA PRO A 173 -11.89 -2.99 0.29
C PRO A 173 -13.34 -2.51 0.19
N SER A 174 -13.60 -1.22 0.43
CA SER A 174 -14.97 -0.68 0.32
C SER A 174 -15.48 -0.65 -1.12
N TYR A 175 -14.60 -0.52 -2.11
CA TYR A 175 -14.99 -0.70 -3.52
C TYR A 175 -15.49 -2.11 -3.80
N PHE A 176 -14.86 -3.16 -3.24
CA PHE A 176 -15.34 -4.53 -3.40
C PHE A 176 -16.72 -4.76 -2.77
N VAL A 177 -16.98 -4.17 -1.59
CA VAL A 177 -18.32 -4.19 -0.97
C VAL A 177 -19.33 -3.48 -1.87
N GLY A 178 -19.00 -2.27 -2.32
CA GLY A 178 -19.87 -1.46 -3.17
C GLY A 178 -20.18 -2.13 -4.50
N THR A 179 -19.17 -2.71 -5.15
CA THR A 179 -19.33 -3.47 -6.40
C THR A 179 -20.21 -4.70 -6.17
N GLY A 180 -19.96 -5.49 -5.12
CA GLY A 180 -20.80 -6.65 -4.79
C GLY A 180 -22.28 -6.27 -4.57
N LEU A 181 -22.53 -5.20 -3.82
CA LEU A 181 -23.87 -4.68 -3.55
C LEU A 181 -24.56 -4.17 -4.82
N LEU A 182 -23.83 -3.41 -5.65
CA LEU A 182 -24.34 -2.88 -6.92
C LEU A 182 -24.76 -4.01 -7.86
N LEU A 183 -23.96 -5.07 -7.96
CA LEU A 183 -24.26 -6.24 -8.79
C LEU A 183 -25.50 -6.99 -8.31
N THR A 184 -25.70 -7.11 -6.99
CA THR A 184 -26.92 -7.71 -6.43
C THR A 184 -28.14 -6.86 -6.76
N PHE A 185 -28.08 -5.54 -6.55
CA PHE A 185 -29.21 -4.67 -6.88
C PHE A 185 -29.55 -4.71 -8.37
N MET A 186 -28.55 -4.61 -9.25
CA MET A 186 -28.75 -4.72 -10.69
C MET A 186 -29.35 -6.07 -11.08
N GLY A 187 -28.90 -7.15 -10.45
CA GLY A 187 -29.45 -8.49 -10.64
C GLY A 187 -30.91 -8.61 -10.22
N LEU A 188 -31.29 -8.03 -9.08
CA LEU A 188 -32.68 -8.03 -8.62
C LEU A 188 -33.60 -7.18 -9.52
N VAL A 189 -33.13 -6.01 -9.98
CA VAL A 189 -33.87 -5.17 -10.92
C VAL A 189 -34.12 -5.93 -12.23
N LEU A 190 -33.11 -6.63 -12.75
CA LEU A 190 -33.26 -7.43 -13.95
C LEU A 190 -34.22 -8.61 -13.77
N ALA A 191 -34.10 -9.34 -12.66
CA ALA A 191 -34.99 -10.45 -12.35
C ALA A 191 -36.45 -9.98 -12.28
N LEU A 192 -36.72 -8.87 -11.58
CA LEU A 192 -38.06 -8.29 -11.50
C LEU A 192 -38.60 -7.88 -12.88
N HIS A 193 -37.75 -7.34 -13.75
CA HIS A 193 -38.12 -6.98 -15.11
C HIS A 193 -38.55 -8.19 -15.94
N THR A 194 -37.82 -9.31 -15.88
CA THR A 194 -38.19 -10.53 -16.62
C THR A 194 -39.47 -11.16 -16.06
N ALA A 195 -39.63 -11.18 -14.75
CA ALA A 195 -40.80 -11.78 -14.12
C ALA A 195 -42.09 -10.99 -14.27
N ALA A 196 -42.02 -9.65 -14.33
CA ALA A 196 -43.18 -8.83 -14.63
C ALA A 196 -43.84 -9.23 -15.98
N GLY A 197 -43.03 -9.68 -16.95
CA GLY A 197 -43.53 -10.22 -18.22
C GLY A 197 -44.27 -11.55 -18.06
N GLY A 198 -43.77 -12.45 -17.20
CA GLY A 198 -44.35 -13.78 -16.99
C GLY A 198 -45.59 -13.82 -16.07
N VAL A 199 -45.64 -12.95 -15.06
CA VAL A 199 -46.77 -12.87 -14.10
C VAL A 199 -48.04 -12.30 -14.73
N SER A 200 -47.92 -11.61 -15.85
CA SER A 200 -49.06 -11.10 -16.64
C SER A 200 -49.79 -12.21 -17.43
N SER A 201 -49.29 -13.45 -17.41
CA SER A 201 -49.89 -14.59 -18.11
C SER A 201 -51.09 -15.17 -17.34
N PRO A 202 -52.22 -15.49 -18.00
CA PRO A 202 -53.35 -16.16 -17.37
C PRO A 202 -53.09 -17.64 -17.02
N ASP A 203 -51.91 -18.17 -17.37
CA ASP A 203 -51.50 -19.55 -17.11
C ASP A 203 -50.76 -19.69 -15.76
N ALA A 204 -51.30 -20.52 -14.87
CA ALA A 204 -50.73 -20.78 -13.55
C ALA A 204 -49.34 -21.44 -13.62
N ASP A 205 -49.08 -22.24 -14.65
CA ASP A 205 -47.77 -22.88 -14.85
C ASP A 205 -46.72 -21.85 -15.29
N ALA A 206 -47.11 -20.86 -16.11
CA ALA A 206 -46.26 -19.74 -16.51
C ALA A 206 -45.88 -18.85 -15.31
N MET A 207 -46.83 -18.56 -14.41
CA MET A 207 -46.55 -17.87 -13.15
C MET A 207 -45.58 -18.64 -12.24
N GLY A 208 -45.76 -19.96 -12.13
CA GLY A 208 -44.89 -20.83 -11.33
C GLY A 208 -43.44 -20.83 -11.84
N ASN A 209 -43.26 -20.89 -13.16
CA ASN A 209 -41.93 -20.88 -13.78
C ASN A 209 -41.24 -19.50 -13.65
N ALA A 210 -41.96 -18.40 -13.86
CA ALA A 210 -41.43 -17.05 -13.64
C ALA A 210 -40.95 -16.85 -12.20
N THR A 211 -41.68 -17.39 -11.21
CA THR A 211 -41.30 -17.30 -9.80
C THR A 211 -40.05 -18.13 -9.48
N ARG A 212 -39.90 -19.33 -10.09
CA ARG A 212 -38.69 -20.14 -9.92
C ARG A 212 -37.48 -19.47 -10.54
N GLU A 213 -37.62 -18.89 -11.73
CA GLU A 213 -36.56 -18.15 -12.41
C GLU A 213 -36.10 -16.93 -11.61
N LEU A 214 -37.05 -16.15 -11.06
CA LEU A 214 -36.77 -15.06 -10.13
C LEU A 214 -35.89 -15.48 -8.95
N LEU A 215 -36.30 -16.56 -8.28
CA LEU A 215 -35.58 -17.07 -7.11
C LEU A 215 -34.18 -17.52 -7.52
N GLN A 216 -34.04 -18.19 -8.67
CA GLN A 216 -32.75 -18.65 -9.18
C GLN A 216 -31.82 -17.47 -9.46
N VAL A 217 -32.28 -16.47 -10.21
CA VAL A 217 -31.48 -15.28 -10.54
C VAL A 217 -31.10 -14.53 -9.27
N ALA A 218 -32.02 -14.34 -8.33
CA ALA A 218 -31.74 -13.71 -7.05
C ALA A 218 -30.66 -14.47 -6.26
N THR A 219 -30.77 -15.80 -6.15
CA THR A 219 -29.78 -16.64 -5.45
C THR A 219 -28.37 -16.49 -6.05
N PHE A 220 -28.22 -16.52 -7.37
CA PHE A 220 -26.89 -16.39 -7.99
C PHE A 220 -26.31 -14.98 -7.83
N LYS A 221 -27.15 -13.94 -7.80
CA LYS A 221 -26.70 -12.55 -7.57
C LYS A 221 -26.32 -12.27 -6.12
N PHE A 222 -26.78 -13.09 -5.17
CA PHE A 222 -26.21 -13.09 -3.82
C PHE A 222 -24.79 -13.67 -3.79
N ALA A 223 -24.46 -14.65 -4.65
CA ALA A 223 -23.11 -15.22 -4.70
C ALA A 223 -22.05 -14.16 -5.08
N THR A 224 -22.36 -13.24 -6.01
CA THR A 224 -21.45 -12.14 -6.38
C THR A 224 -21.24 -11.15 -5.23
N SER A 225 -22.26 -10.90 -4.40
CA SER A 225 -22.13 -10.07 -3.20
C SER A 225 -21.35 -10.75 -2.08
N ILE A 226 -21.57 -12.05 -1.85
CA ILE A 226 -20.78 -12.84 -0.91
C ILE A 226 -19.30 -12.82 -1.31
N ALA A 227 -19.01 -12.98 -2.62
CA ALA A 227 -17.64 -12.87 -3.12
C ALA A 227 -17.04 -11.48 -2.91
N GLY A 228 -17.80 -10.40 -3.20
CA GLY A 228 -17.36 -9.02 -2.97
C GLY A 228 -17.10 -8.71 -1.49
N LEU A 229 -17.99 -9.13 -0.60
CA LEU A 229 -17.83 -8.97 0.85
C LEU A 229 -16.65 -9.80 1.38
N GLY A 230 -16.55 -11.07 0.96
CA GLY A 230 -15.44 -11.94 1.34
C GLY A 230 -14.09 -11.38 0.89
N ALA A 231 -14.01 -10.92 -0.36
CA ALA A 231 -12.84 -10.23 -0.90
C ALA A 231 -12.51 -8.95 -0.10
N SER A 232 -13.52 -8.15 0.24
CA SER A 232 -13.34 -6.94 1.06
C SER A 232 -12.76 -7.25 2.44
N ILE A 233 -13.29 -8.26 3.15
CA ILE A 233 -12.80 -8.63 4.49
C ILE A 233 -11.34 -9.08 4.41
N LEU A 234 -11.04 -9.94 3.44
CA LEU A 234 -9.70 -10.45 3.18
C LEU A 234 -8.71 -9.33 2.83
N LEU A 235 -9.09 -8.42 1.92
CA LEU A 235 -8.30 -7.25 1.56
C LEU A 235 -8.07 -6.32 2.76
N SER A 236 -9.11 -6.05 3.56
CA SER A 236 -9.03 -5.17 4.73
C SER A 236 -8.01 -5.68 5.75
N PHE A 237 -8.06 -6.97 6.07
CA PHE A 237 -7.13 -7.58 7.02
C PHE A 237 -5.69 -7.56 6.48
N ALA A 238 -5.49 -8.00 5.24
CA ALA A 238 -4.16 -8.06 4.64
C ALA A 238 -3.54 -6.67 4.46
N PHE A 239 -4.32 -5.67 4.03
CA PHE A 239 -3.86 -4.30 3.90
C PHE A 239 -3.54 -3.65 5.24
N ARG A 240 -4.29 -3.98 6.30
CA ARG A 240 -3.92 -3.57 7.66
C ARG A 240 -2.58 -4.18 8.07
N ALA A 241 -2.35 -5.46 7.80
CA ALA A 241 -1.06 -6.11 8.07
C ALA A 241 0.08 -5.47 7.28
N TYR A 242 -0.15 -5.14 6.00
CA TYR A 242 0.83 -4.47 5.14
C TYR A 242 1.22 -3.09 5.66
N ALA A 243 0.25 -2.31 6.14
CA ALA A 243 0.53 -1.01 6.76
C ALA A 243 1.43 -1.17 8.00
N ILE A 244 1.12 -2.12 8.88
CA ILE A 244 1.91 -2.42 10.09
C ILE A 244 3.34 -2.83 9.74
N TRP A 245 3.51 -3.68 8.71
CA TRP A 245 4.84 -4.09 8.25
C TRP A 245 5.66 -2.92 7.68
N ILE A 246 5.02 -2.02 6.93
CA ILE A 246 5.68 -0.82 6.42
C ILE A 246 6.10 0.10 7.59
N GLU A 247 5.20 0.35 8.54
CA GLU A 247 5.49 1.16 9.73
C GLU A 247 6.65 0.57 10.53
N SER A 248 6.63 -0.73 10.78
CA SER A 248 7.71 -1.43 11.48
C SER A 248 9.04 -1.35 10.73
N GLY A 249 9.02 -1.39 9.38
CA GLY A 249 10.21 -1.18 8.55
C GLY A 249 10.81 0.21 8.72
N PHE A 250 9.98 1.25 8.78
CA PHE A 250 10.43 2.62 9.05
C PHE A 250 10.96 2.76 10.48
N SER A 251 10.24 2.25 11.48
CA SER A 251 10.69 2.26 12.88
C SER A 251 12.05 1.59 13.05
N ALA A 252 12.24 0.40 12.47
CA ALA A 252 13.52 -0.31 12.53
C ALA A 252 14.66 0.46 11.84
N PHE A 253 14.37 1.19 10.75
CA PHE A 253 15.35 2.07 10.12
C PHE A 253 15.71 3.24 11.04
N CYS A 254 14.72 3.93 11.62
CA CYS A 254 14.92 5.03 12.57
C CYS A 254 15.75 4.60 13.78
N GLU A 255 15.42 3.46 14.40
CA GLU A 255 16.18 2.89 15.51
C GLU A 255 17.64 2.61 15.12
N GLY A 256 17.87 2.13 13.89
CA GLY A 256 19.21 1.88 13.39
C GLY A 256 20.04 3.15 13.20
N VAL A 257 19.40 4.24 12.73
CA VAL A 257 20.04 5.56 12.62
C VAL A 257 20.31 6.15 14.00
N GLU A 258 19.32 6.09 14.88
CA GLU A 258 19.40 6.65 16.23
C GLU A 258 20.44 5.94 17.10
N ALA A 259 20.60 4.62 16.96
CA ALA A 259 21.65 3.86 17.65
C ALA A 259 23.08 4.28 17.26
N ARG A 260 23.25 5.09 16.21
CA ARG A 260 24.54 5.60 15.72
C ARG A 260 24.74 7.09 15.94
N LEU A 261 23.78 7.76 16.59
CA LEU A 261 23.78 9.19 16.83
C LEU A 261 23.65 9.48 18.32
N LEU A 262 24.33 10.52 18.80
CA LEU A 262 24.22 10.95 20.18
C LEU A 262 23.05 11.93 20.31
N TYR A 263 21.92 11.44 20.80
CA TYR A 263 20.76 12.30 21.05
C TYR A 263 21.12 13.36 22.09
N THR A 264 21.09 14.62 21.66
CA THR A 264 21.33 15.76 22.53
C THR A 264 20.11 16.67 22.43
N ALA A 265 19.38 16.83 23.53
CA ALA A 265 18.24 17.71 23.57
C ALA A 265 18.68 19.16 23.22
N PRO A 266 17.94 19.89 22.37
CA PRO A 266 18.30 21.25 21.97
C PRO A 266 18.56 22.19 23.17
N GLN A 267 17.80 22.02 24.25
CA GLN A 267 17.93 22.80 25.48
C GLN A 267 19.29 22.59 26.17
N LEU A 268 19.86 21.39 26.06
CA LEU A 268 21.16 21.08 26.63
C LEU A 268 22.28 21.80 25.86
N ILE A 269 22.16 21.90 24.53
CA ILE A 269 23.12 22.63 23.69
C ILE A 269 23.09 24.12 24.03
N SER A 270 21.90 24.71 24.17
CA SER A 270 21.78 26.12 24.60
C SER A 270 22.35 26.36 25.99
N SER A 271 22.16 25.42 26.93
CA SER A 271 22.76 25.50 28.28
C SER A 271 24.30 25.45 28.21
N GLN A 272 24.85 24.49 27.48
CA GLN A 272 26.31 24.35 27.31
C GLN A 272 26.93 25.56 26.62
N MET A 273 26.24 26.16 25.64
CA MET A 273 26.71 27.36 24.95
C MET A 273 26.74 28.56 25.91
N ASN A 274 25.70 28.72 26.72
CA ASN A 274 25.66 29.76 27.76
C ASN A 274 26.75 29.55 28.82
N GLU A 275 27.00 28.31 29.24
CA GLU A 275 28.09 27.98 30.17
C GLU A 275 29.47 28.29 29.57
N ARG A 276 29.71 27.95 28.29
CA ARG A 276 30.96 28.30 27.61
C ARG A 276 31.15 29.81 27.46
N ILE A 277 30.09 30.54 27.13
CA ILE A 277 30.11 32.01 27.05
C ILE A 277 30.40 32.60 28.44
N GLY A 278 29.76 32.08 29.49
CA GLY A 278 30.02 32.48 30.88
C GLY A 278 31.48 32.24 31.28
N ALA A 279 32.02 31.06 30.97
CA ALA A 279 33.42 30.73 31.27
C ALA A 279 34.42 31.62 30.51
N GLN A 280 34.15 31.96 29.24
CA GLN A 280 34.98 32.89 28.46
C GLN A 280 34.91 34.32 29.03
N LEU A 281 33.74 34.77 29.49
CA LEU A 281 33.59 36.07 30.16
C LEU A 281 34.35 36.10 31.48
N ASP A 282 34.27 35.05 32.30
CA ASP A 282 35.01 34.96 33.56
C ASP A 282 36.53 34.96 33.35
N GLU A 283 37.02 34.33 32.28
CA GLU A 283 38.44 34.35 31.91
C GLU A 283 38.92 35.74 31.48
N LEU A 284 38.08 36.52 30.80
CA LEU A 284 38.38 37.90 30.40
C LEU A 284 38.32 38.90 31.56
N ILE A 285 37.54 38.62 32.60
CA ILE A 285 37.35 39.51 33.77
C ILE A 285 38.38 39.23 34.87
N ARG A 286 39.07 38.09 34.85
CA ARG A 286 40.09 37.74 35.85
C ARG A 286 41.32 38.65 35.70
N PRO A 287 41.65 39.49 36.69
CA PRO A 287 42.85 40.33 36.61
C PRO A 287 44.10 39.45 36.70
N SER A 288 45.08 39.72 35.85
CA SER A 288 46.42 39.08 35.84
C SER A 288 47.17 39.30 37.14
#